data_AF-A0A973XYE3-F1
#
_entry.id   AF-A0A973XYE3-F1
#
_cell.length_a   1.000
_cell.length_b   1.000
_cell.length_c   1.000
_cell.angle_alpha   90.00
_cell.angle_beta   90.00
_cell.angle_gamma   90.00
#
_symmetry.space_group_name_H-M   'P 1'
#
loop_
_entity.id
_entity.type
_entity.pdbx_description
1 polymer ?
#
loop_
_entity_poly.entity_id
_entity_poly.type
_entity_poly.pdbx_seq_one_letter_code
_entity_poly.pdbx_strand_id
1 'polypeptide(L)'
;MKADQAELVTSYPDGSIGVTIKYGKGYEDTWAVFRGSVRQVRDLICDYFGFECKDVTTLSLSDLVVNATNLAHGKGNIASILDAQIISDPALAKSAADDPWAAASAAQPESKNDNASAWILGEIQKQTTIADLQKLWAANQAMFADPSVMASYKARGRALKNG
;
A
#
# COMPACT_ATOMS: atom_id res chain seq x y z
N MET A 1 30.26 -19.65 -22.23
CA MET A 1 29.73 -19.59 -20.86
C MET A 1 28.28 -20.05 -20.92
N LYS A 2 27.95 -21.18 -20.29
CA LYS A 2 26.55 -21.61 -20.19
C LYS A 2 25.88 -20.74 -19.12
N ALA A 3 24.78 -20.09 -19.49
CA ALA A 3 23.91 -19.46 -18.52
C ALA A 3 23.42 -20.54 -17.56
N ASP A 4 23.81 -20.44 -16.30
CA ASP A 4 23.20 -21.18 -15.20
C ASP A 4 21.73 -20.78 -15.17
N GLN A 5 20.89 -21.61 -15.79
CA GLN A 5 19.46 -21.48 -15.63
C GLN A 5 19.20 -21.71 -14.14
N ALA A 6 18.62 -20.71 -13.47
CA ALA A 6 18.16 -20.84 -12.11
C ALA A 6 17.19 -22.01 -12.06
N GLU A 7 17.69 -23.18 -11.67
CA GLU A 7 16.87 -24.34 -11.39
C GLU A 7 15.88 -23.90 -10.31
N LEU A 8 14.59 -24.06 -10.59
CA LEU A 8 13.55 -23.82 -9.60
C LEU A 8 13.67 -24.94 -8.56
N VAL A 9 14.64 -24.81 -7.64
CA VAL A 9 14.78 -25.72 -6.51
C VAL A 9 13.60 -25.41 -5.59
N THR A 10 12.47 -26.06 -5.85
CA THR A 10 11.27 -25.98 -5.02
C THR A 10 11.50 -26.58 -3.64
N SER A 11 12.52 -27.45 -3.50
CA SER A 11 13.07 -27.89 -2.22
C SER A 11 14.45 -28.51 -2.40
N TYR A 12 15.39 -28.17 -1.53
CA TYR A 12 16.71 -28.82 -1.42
C TYR A 12 16.58 -30.26 -0.89
N PRO A 13 17.63 -31.10 -0.97
CA PRO A 13 17.60 -32.48 -0.48
C PRO A 13 17.25 -32.63 1.01
N ASP A 14 17.45 -31.57 1.80
CA ASP A 14 17.11 -31.48 3.22
C ASP A 14 15.66 -31.00 3.47
N GLY A 15 14.86 -30.81 2.42
CA GLY A 15 13.49 -30.30 2.49
C GLY A 15 13.38 -28.79 2.75
N SER A 16 14.50 -28.06 2.78
CA SER A 16 14.50 -26.59 2.87
C SER A 16 14.19 -25.96 1.52
N ILE A 17 13.75 -24.70 1.53
CA ILE A 17 13.56 -23.89 0.33
C ILE A 17 14.64 -22.81 0.24
N GLY A 18 14.92 -22.36 -0.99
CA GLY A 18 15.79 -21.22 -1.27
C GLY A 18 15.02 -20.11 -1.98
N VAL A 19 15.20 -18.88 -1.53
CA VAL A 19 14.65 -17.69 -2.19
C VAL A 19 15.78 -16.71 -2.46
N THR A 20 15.94 -16.33 -3.71
CA THR A 20 16.91 -15.30 -4.14
C THR A 20 16.16 -14.07 -4.63
N ILE A 21 16.47 -12.91 -4.04
CA ILE A 21 15.91 -11.61 -4.43
C ILE A 21 17.04 -10.76 -5.00
N LYS A 22 16.96 -10.44 -6.29
CA LYS A 22 17.91 -9.55 -6.98
C LYS A 22 17.43 -8.11 -6.92
N TYR A 23 18.37 -7.17 -6.81
CA TYR A 23 18.09 -5.74 -6.70
C TYR A 23 18.14 -5.04 -8.07
N GLY A 24 18.58 -5.76 -9.10
CA GLY A 24 18.52 -5.33 -10.49
C GLY A 24 18.69 -6.50 -11.46
N LYS A 25 18.94 -6.17 -12.73
CA LYS A 25 18.99 -7.13 -13.85
C LYS A 25 20.41 -7.54 -14.22
N GLY A 26 21.41 -6.77 -13.81
CA GLY A 26 22.82 -6.99 -14.06
C GLY A 26 23.40 -8.12 -13.23
N TYR A 27 24.56 -8.62 -13.67
CA TYR A 27 25.30 -9.66 -12.95
C TYR A 27 25.99 -9.09 -11.70
N GLU A 28 26.40 -7.81 -11.74
CA GLU A 28 27.05 -7.10 -10.64
C GLU A 28 26.05 -6.46 -9.66
N ASP A 29 24.76 -6.54 -9.96
CA ASP A 29 23.74 -5.98 -9.08
C ASP A 29 23.66 -6.80 -7.80
N THR A 30 23.38 -6.15 -6.67
CA THR A 30 23.30 -6.83 -5.38
C THR A 30 22.12 -7.80 -5.32
N TRP A 31 22.24 -8.84 -4.52
CA TRP A 31 21.16 -9.78 -4.24
C TRP A 31 21.23 -10.29 -2.80
N ALA A 32 20.07 -10.74 -2.30
CA ALA A 32 19.95 -11.44 -1.03
C ALA A 32 19.46 -12.87 -1.27
N VAL A 33 19.98 -13.83 -0.50
CA VAL A 33 19.58 -15.24 -0.55
C VAL A 33 19.12 -15.68 0.83
N PHE A 34 17.94 -16.30 0.88
CA PHE A 34 17.33 -16.83 2.10
C PHE A 34 17.15 -18.33 1.96
N ARG A 35 17.51 -19.09 3.00
CA ARG A 35 17.37 -20.54 3.01
C ARG A 35 16.82 -21.03 4.36
N GLY A 36 15.90 -21.98 4.31
CA GLY A 36 15.33 -22.61 5.50
C GLY A 36 13.99 -23.27 5.21
N SER A 37 13.25 -23.60 6.26
CA SER A 37 11.83 -23.94 6.11
C SER A 37 11.04 -22.74 5.56
N VAL A 38 9.85 -23.01 5.00
CA VAL A 38 8.93 -21.97 4.50
C VAL A 38 8.68 -20.87 5.55
N ARG A 39 8.49 -21.26 6.82
CA ARG A 39 8.28 -20.32 7.93
C ARG A 39 9.52 -19.49 8.23
N GLN A 40 10.69 -20.13 8.32
CA GLN A 40 11.95 -19.41 8.55
C GLN A 40 12.26 -18.43 7.41
N VAL A 41 12.07 -18.82 6.15
CA VAL A 41 12.30 -17.92 5.01
C VAL A 41 11.34 -16.74 5.03
N ARG A 42 10.07 -16.95 5.42
CA ARG A 42 9.13 -15.85 5.64
C ARG A 42 9.66 -14.87 6.70
N ASP A 43 10.01 -15.38 7.88
CA ASP A 43 10.47 -14.54 8.99
C ASP A 43 11.74 -13.77 8.62
N LEU A 44 12.69 -14.43 7.94
CA LEU A 44 13.92 -13.82 7.44
C LEU A 44 13.66 -12.70 6.42
N ILE A 45 12.74 -12.89 5.47
CA ILE A 45 12.39 -11.86 4.49
C ILE A 45 11.74 -10.66 5.19
N CYS A 46 10.84 -10.91 6.15
CA CYS A 46 10.18 -9.85 6.89
C CYS A 46 11.17 -9.00 7.70
N ASP A 47 12.06 -9.64 8.44
CA ASP A 47 13.10 -8.97 9.22
C ASP A 47 14.05 -8.18 8.31
N TYR A 48 14.60 -8.84 7.28
CA TYR A 48 15.58 -8.24 6.39
C TYR A 48 15.05 -7.04 5.58
N PHE A 49 13.79 -7.08 5.15
CA PHE A 49 13.17 -5.97 4.41
C PHE A 49 12.40 -4.98 5.29
N GLY A 50 12.27 -5.23 6.60
CA GLY A 50 11.55 -4.38 7.54
C GLY A 50 10.03 -4.43 7.40
N PHE A 51 9.46 -5.55 6.96
CA PHE A 51 8.02 -5.73 6.89
C PHE A 51 7.44 -6.11 8.26
N GLU A 52 6.35 -5.46 8.67
CA GLU A 52 5.57 -5.90 9.83
C GLU A 52 4.80 -7.18 9.51
N CYS A 53 5.45 -8.32 9.73
CA CYS A 53 4.82 -9.63 9.64
C CYS A 53 4.29 -10.09 11.00
N LYS A 54 3.48 -9.26 11.67
CA LYS A 54 2.81 -9.68 12.91
C LYS A 54 1.75 -10.71 12.57
N ASP A 55 1.98 -11.98 12.92
CA ASP A 55 1.10 -13.17 13.01
C ASP A 55 0.00 -13.43 11.95
N VAL A 56 -0.30 -12.51 11.03
CA VAL A 56 -1.45 -12.52 10.12
C VAL A 56 -1.13 -11.71 8.86
N THR A 57 0.04 -11.90 8.24
CA THR A 57 0.12 -11.58 6.81
C THR A 57 -0.67 -12.66 6.08
N THR A 58 -1.88 -12.31 5.62
CA THR A 58 -2.69 -13.15 4.71
C THR A 58 -1.96 -13.45 3.41
N LEU A 59 -0.86 -12.74 3.15
CA LEU A 59 0.03 -12.95 2.03
C LEU A 59 0.62 -14.36 2.06
N SER A 60 0.58 -15.00 0.90
CA SER A 60 1.37 -16.19 0.65
C SER A 60 2.87 -15.85 0.67
N LEU A 61 3.75 -16.86 0.80
CA LEU A 61 5.19 -16.62 0.68
C LEU A 61 5.53 -16.02 -0.71
N SER A 62 4.85 -16.44 -1.77
CA SER A 62 5.04 -15.87 -3.11
C SER A 62 4.71 -14.38 -3.17
N ASP A 63 3.61 -13.93 -2.56
CA ASP A 63 3.25 -12.50 -2.56
C ASP A 63 4.25 -11.68 -1.75
N LEU A 64 4.72 -12.23 -0.63
CA LEU A 64 5.78 -11.63 0.16
C LEU A 64 7.08 -11.47 -0.64
N VAL A 65 7.47 -12.48 -1.42
CA VAL A 65 8.66 -12.44 -2.29
C VAL A 65 8.50 -11.39 -3.40
N VAL A 66 7.31 -11.25 -3.99
CA VAL A 66 7.03 -10.21 -4.98
C VAL A 66 7.17 -8.81 -4.35
N ASN A 67 6.58 -8.59 -3.19
CA ASN A 67 6.69 -7.31 -2.48
C ASN A 67 8.14 -6.98 -2.12
N ALA A 68 8.90 -7.97 -1.62
CA ALA A 68 10.31 -7.82 -1.31
C ALA A 68 11.15 -7.49 -2.56
N THR A 69 10.85 -8.13 -3.70
CA THR A 69 11.53 -7.88 -4.98
C THR A 69 11.26 -6.47 -5.49
N ASN A 70 10.01 -6.02 -5.43
CA ASN A 70 9.64 -4.66 -5.84
C ASN A 70 10.34 -3.61 -4.96
N LEU A 71 10.41 -3.83 -3.65
CA LEU A 71 11.15 -2.96 -2.74
C LEU A 71 12.65 -2.95 -3.05
N ALA A 72 13.25 -4.11 -3.32
CA ALA A 72 14.65 -4.23 -3.69
C ALA A 72 14.98 -3.46 -4.97
N HIS A 73 14.19 -3.64 -6.03
CA HIS A 73 14.34 -2.90 -7.28
C HIS A 73 14.15 -1.39 -7.08
N GLY A 74 13.16 -0.98 -6.28
CA GLY A 74 12.93 0.43 -5.96
C GLY A 74 14.15 1.06 -5.28
N LYS A 75 14.71 0.38 -4.27
CA LYS A 75 15.93 0.83 -3.57
C LYS A 75 17.13 0.89 -4.51
N GLY A 76 17.34 -0.16 -5.32
CA GLY A 76 18.43 -0.22 -6.30
C GLY A 76 18.37 0.91 -7.33
N ASN A 77 17.18 1.19 -7.88
CA ASN A 77 16.98 2.26 -8.85
C ASN A 77 17.21 3.64 -8.23
N ILE A 78 16.70 3.91 -7.02
CA ILE A 78 16.91 5.19 -6.34
C ILE A 78 18.40 5.42 -6.07
N ALA A 79 19.09 4.41 -5.52
CA ALA A 79 20.51 4.51 -5.22
C ALA A 79 21.35 4.72 -6.50
N SER A 80 21.08 3.96 -7.56
CA SER A 80 21.87 4.02 -8.80
C SER A 80 21.59 5.25 -9.66
N ILE A 81 20.35 5.73 -9.74
CA ILE A 81 19.98 6.86 -10.60
C ILE A 81 20.29 8.20 -9.94
N LEU A 82 20.10 8.29 -8.62
CA LEU A 82 20.19 9.56 -7.89
C LEU A 82 21.46 9.68 -7.03
N ASP A 83 22.34 8.68 -7.07
CA ASP A 83 23.48 8.55 -6.14
C ASP A 83 23.04 8.66 -4.66
N ALA A 84 21.83 8.19 -4.39
CA ALA A 84 21.18 8.34 -3.09
C ALA A 84 21.68 7.27 -2.12
N GLN A 85 21.86 7.67 -0.86
CA GLN A 85 22.23 6.76 0.23
C GLN A 85 21.05 6.52 1.17
N ILE A 86 20.89 5.27 1.59
CA ILE A 86 19.88 4.90 2.59
C ILE A 86 20.39 5.32 3.97
N ILE A 87 19.68 6.24 4.61
CA ILE A 87 19.89 6.62 6.00
C ILE A 87 18.76 6.06 6.86
N SER A 88 19.09 5.54 8.04
CA SER A 88 18.09 5.14 9.02
C SER A 88 17.68 6.38 9.82
N ASP A 89 16.39 6.73 9.81
CA ASP A 89 15.88 7.80 10.65
C ASP A 89 15.38 7.22 11.99
N PRO A 90 16.01 7.55 13.13
CA PRO A 90 15.48 7.16 14.44
C PRO A 90 14.16 7.89 14.80
N ALA A 91 13.70 8.85 14.00
CA ALA A 91 12.60 9.77 14.33
C ALA A 91 11.20 9.36 13.85
N LEU A 92 10.96 8.11 13.41
CA LEU A 92 9.59 7.63 13.14
C LEU A 92 8.68 7.54 14.39
N ALA A 93 9.19 7.93 15.57
CA ALA A 93 8.41 8.19 16.78
C ALA A 93 8.12 9.69 17.04
N LYS A 94 8.32 10.60 16.08
CA LYS A 94 7.87 11.98 16.23
C LYS A 94 6.40 12.11 15.83
N SER A 95 5.58 12.40 16.83
CA SER A 95 4.18 12.83 16.70
C SER A 95 3.98 13.77 15.49
N ALA A 96 2.94 13.50 14.70
CA ALA A 96 2.52 14.25 13.51
C ALA A 96 2.14 15.73 13.77
N ALA A 97 2.46 16.29 14.94
CA ALA A 97 2.07 17.62 15.36
C ALA A 97 2.92 18.74 14.73
N ASP A 98 4.17 18.45 14.30
CA ASP A 98 5.13 19.48 13.85
C ASP A 98 5.63 19.31 12.41
N ASP A 99 5.04 18.40 11.62
CA ASP A 99 5.44 18.23 10.21
C ASP A 99 4.57 19.10 9.28
N PRO A 100 5.13 20.13 8.61
CA PRO A 100 4.40 20.94 7.63
C PRO A 100 3.91 20.12 6.41
N TRP A 101 4.39 18.89 6.22
CA TRP A 101 3.95 17.95 5.17
C TRP A 101 2.95 16.90 5.66
N ALA A 102 2.61 16.83 6.95
CA ALA A 102 1.65 15.85 7.47
C ALA A 102 0.27 15.97 6.79
N ALA A 103 -0.11 17.17 6.34
CA ALA A 103 -1.34 17.39 5.59
C ALA A 103 -1.34 16.71 4.20
N ALA A 104 -0.17 16.50 3.58
CA ALA A 104 -0.05 15.86 2.27
C ALA A 104 -0.14 14.32 2.36
N SER A 105 0.36 13.71 3.43
CA SER A 105 0.23 12.27 3.67
C SER A 105 -1.18 11.85 4.13
N ALA A 106 -2.00 12.80 4.60
CA ALA A 106 -3.42 12.59 4.85
C ALA A 106 -4.28 12.59 3.57
N ALA A 107 -3.68 12.91 2.41
CA ALA A 107 -4.35 12.74 1.12
C ALA A 107 -4.38 11.26 0.76
N GLN A 108 -5.42 10.58 1.22
CA GLN A 108 -5.79 9.23 0.80
C GLN A 108 -5.85 9.21 -0.74
N PRO A 109 -5.22 8.24 -1.43
CA PRO A 109 -5.28 8.16 -2.88
C PRO A 109 -6.74 8.12 -3.30
N GLU A 110 -7.15 9.08 -4.13
CA GLU A 110 -8.46 9.08 -4.75
C GLU A 110 -8.62 7.74 -5.47
N SER A 111 -9.50 6.89 -4.93
CA SER A 111 -10.02 5.75 -5.67
C SER A 111 -10.56 6.31 -6.97
N LYS A 112 -9.94 5.93 -8.10
CA LYS A 112 -10.58 6.05 -9.42
C LYS A 112 -11.88 5.27 -9.37
N ASN A 113 -12.92 5.96 -8.93
CA ASN A 113 -14.28 5.51 -9.05
C ASN A 113 -14.71 5.99 -10.44
N ASP A 114 -14.92 5.06 -11.36
CA ASP A 114 -15.54 5.34 -12.67
C ASP A 114 -17.00 5.81 -12.55
N ASN A 115 -17.49 6.03 -11.33
CA ASN A 115 -18.80 6.58 -11.07
C ASN A 115 -18.72 8.11 -11.07
N ALA A 116 -19.32 8.74 -12.08
CA ALA A 116 -19.41 10.21 -12.22
C ALA A 116 -19.98 10.90 -10.97
N SER A 117 -20.69 10.15 -10.12
CA SER A 117 -21.28 10.62 -8.86
C SER A 117 -20.42 10.35 -7.63
N ALA A 118 -19.18 9.85 -7.76
CA ALA A 118 -18.33 9.56 -6.62
C ALA A 118 -17.89 10.82 -5.85
N TRP A 119 -17.69 11.94 -6.54
CA TRP A 119 -17.32 13.21 -5.88
C TRP A 119 -18.44 13.72 -4.95
N ILE A 120 -19.71 13.56 -5.33
CA ILE A 120 -20.84 14.08 -4.55
C ILE A 120 -21.05 13.27 -3.26
N LEU A 121 -20.63 12.00 -3.22
CA LEU A 121 -20.67 11.18 -2.00
C LEU A 121 -19.77 11.78 -0.90
N GLY A 122 -18.58 12.28 -1.28
CA GLY A 122 -17.69 13.00 -0.36
C GLY A 122 -18.29 14.32 0.10
N GLU A 123 -18.92 15.07 -0.80
CA GLU A 123 -19.55 16.35 -0.46
C GLU A 123 -20.76 16.20 0.47
N ILE A 124 -21.55 15.12 0.33
CA ILE A 124 -22.65 14.80 1.26
C ILE A 124 -22.10 14.58 2.68
N GLN A 125 -20.98 13.86 2.83
CA GLN A 125 -20.39 13.56 4.14
C GLN A 125 -19.86 14.81 4.86
N LYS A 126 -19.37 15.80 4.09
CA LYS A 126 -18.86 17.07 4.63
C LYS A 126 -19.93 18.00 5.18
N GLN A 127 -21.20 17.84 4.78
CA GLN A 127 -22.27 18.76 5.21
C GLN A 127 -22.54 18.62 6.71
N THR A 128 -22.52 19.74 7.42
CA THR A 128 -22.75 19.81 8.88
C THR A 128 -24.15 20.28 9.25
N THR A 129 -24.94 20.78 8.31
CA THR A 129 -26.31 21.24 8.54
C THR A 129 -27.29 20.63 7.54
N ILE A 130 -28.56 20.50 7.94
CA ILE A 130 -29.63 20.01 7.06
C ILE A 130 -29.89 21.02 5.92
N ALA A 131 -29.78 22.32 6.20
CA ALA A 131 -29.99 23.37 5.20
C ALA A 131 -28.96 23.30 4.07
N ASP A 132 -27.69 23.03 4.38
CA ASP A 132 -26.64 22.94 3.36
C ASP A 132 -26.70 21.61 2.60
N LEU A 133 -27.14 20.53 3.26
CA LEU A 133 -27.46 19.27 2.61
C LEU A 133 -28.60 19.43 1.57
N GLN A 134 -29.65 20.20 1.89
CA GLN A 134 -30.74 20.51 0.95
C GLN A 134 -30.29 21.38 -0.22
N LYS A 135 -29.39 22.36 0.00
CA LYS A 135 -28.80 23.16 -1.08
C LYS A 135 -27.95 22.31 -2.02
N LEU A 136 -27.15 21.39 -1.46
CA LEU A 136 -26.33 20.46 -2.24
C LEU A 136 -27.20 19.57 -3.14
N TRP A 137 -28.35 19.12 -2.63
CA TRP A 137 -29.33 18.36 -3.42
C TRP A 137 -29.93 19.20 -4.56
N ALA A 138 -30.40 20.41 -4.24
CA ALA A 138 -31.01 21.29 -5.24
C ALA A 138 -30.05 21.65 -6.38
N ALA A 139 -28.76 21.85 -6.08
CA ALA A 139 -27.75 22.19 -7.08
C ALA A 139 -27.32 21.03 -7.97
N ASN A 140 -27.53 19.77 -7.55
CA ASN A 140 -26.94 18.60 -8.20
C ASN A 140 -27.95 17.48 -8.48
N GLN A 141 -29.23 17.80 -8.72
CA GLN A 141 -30.33 16.83 -8.83
C GLN A 141 -30.03 15.65 -9.79
N ALA A 142 -29.33 15.89 -10.90
CA ALA A 142 -28.94 14.85 -11.86
C ALA A 142 -28.08 13.74 -11.25
N MET A 143 -27.24 14.08 -10.26
CA MET A 143 -26.35 13.11 -9.57
C MET A 143 -27.10 12.25 -8.56
N PHE A 144 -28.28 12.68 -8.10
CA PHE A 144 -29.12 11.91 -7.18
C PHE A 144 -30.00 10.87 -7.87
N ALA A 145 -29.89 10.74 -9.19
CA ALA A 145 -30.45 9.60 -9.92
C ALA A 145 -29.75 8.28 -9.55
N ASP A 146 -28.48 8.35 -9.11
CA ASP A 146 -27.76 7.19 -8.58
C ASP A 146 -28.34 6.78 -7.19
N PRO A 147 -28.80 5.52 -7.03
CA PRO A 147 -29.32 5.02 -5.76
C PRO A 147 -28.33 5.15 -4.59
N SER A 148 -27.02 5.05 -4.85
CA SER A 148 -25.96 5.13 -3.84
C SER A 148 -25.81 6.55 -3.26
N VAL A 149 -25.99 7.58 -4.09
CA VAL A 149 -25.98 8.99 -3.70
C VAL A 149 -27.20 9.31 -2.87
N MET A 150 -28.37 8.83 -3.28
CA MET A 150 -29.60 9.04 -2.52
C MET A 150 -29.58 8.31 -1.16
N ALA A 151 -28.97 7.12 -1.10
CA ALA A 151 -28.76 6.40 0.15
C ALA A 151 -27.85 7.19 1.12
N SER A 152 -26.74 7.73 0.62
CA SER A 152 -25.79 8.52 1.40
C SER A 152 -26.41 9.82 1.92
N TYR A 153 -27.21 10.49 1.10
CA TYR A 153 -27.96 11.69 1.49
C TYR A 153 -28.97 11.42 2.61
N LYS A 154 -29.75 10.33 2.49
CA LYS A 154 -30.70 9.93 3.53
C LYS A 154 -29.98 9.55 4.83
N ALA A 155 -28.84 8.86 4.74
CA ALA A 155 -28.02 8.50 5.90
C ALA A 155 -27.47 9.73 6.61
N ARG A 156 -26.91 10.70 5.87
CA ARG A 156 -26.39 11.94 6.44
C ARG A 156 -27.51 12.80 7.05
N GLY A 157 -28.64 12.94 6.35
CA GLY A 157 -29.79 13.68 6.87
C GLY A 157 -30.36 13.08 8.16
N ARG A 158 -30.32 11.75 8.33
CA ARG A 158 -30.67 11.10 9.60
C ARG A 158 -29.66 11.39 10.70
N ALA A 159 -28.36 11.32 10.39
CA ALA A 159 -27.31 11.63 11.35
C ALA A 159 -27.42 13.07 11.88
N LEU A 160 -27.68 14.04 10.99
CA LEU A 160 -27.83 15.46 11.34
C LEU A 160 -29.15 15.80 12.05
N LYS A 161 -30.14 14.91 12.01
CA LYS A 161 -31.42 15.07 12.74
C LYS A 161 -31.37 14.46 14.14
N ASN A 162 -30.48 13.50 14.36
CA ASN A 162 -30.35 12.74 15.60
C ASN A 162 -29.14 13.14 16.45
N GLY A 163 -28.28 14.03 15.96
CA GLY A 163 -27.20 14.68 16.70
C GLY A 163 -27.53 16.15 16.92
#